data_AF-A0A0K3B7W4-F1
#
_entry.id   AF-A0A0K3B7W4-F1
#
_cell.length_a   1.000
_cell.length_b   1.000
_cell.length_c   1.000
_cell.angle_alpha   90.00
_cell.angle_beta   90.00
_cell.angle_gamma   90.00
#
_symmetry.space_group_name_H-M   'P 1'
#
loop_
_entity.id
_entity.type
_entity.pdbx_description
1 polymer ?
#
loop_
_entity_poly.entity_id
_entity_poly.type
_entity_poly.pdbx_seq_one_letter_code
_entity_poly.pdbx_strand_id
1 'polypeptide(L)' 'MEEALLGLDNVTLVPRLGSATAQTRAAMGLFAVEHLLDGIAGHRPRALVNPEALT' A
#
# COMPACT_ATOMS: atom_id res chain seq x y z
N MET A 1 -14.18 16.20 -2.71
CA MET A 1 -13.26 16.78 -3.70
C MET A 1 -13.71 18.21 -3.85
N GLU A 2 -12.83 19.16 -3.59
CA GLU A 2 -13.22 20.57 -3.57
C GLU A 2 -13.62 21.03 -4.99
N GLU A 3 -14.83 21.57 -5.18
CA GLU A 3 -15.34 21.91 -6.52
C GLU A 3 -14.41 22.87 -7.26
N ALA A 4 -13.70 23.74 -6.54
CA ALA A 4 -12.75 24.68 -7.11
C ALA A 4 -11.64 24.00 -7.95
N LEU A 5 -11.25 22.76 -7.60
CA LEU A 5 -10.21 22.03 -8.32
C LEU A 5 -10.70 21.44 -9.65
N LEU A 6 -12.02 21.23 -9.80
CA LEU A 6 -12.59 20.65 -11.02
C LEU A 6 -12.59 21.63 -12.20
N GLY A 7 -12.57 22.94 -11.94
CA GLY A 7 -12.63 23.99 -12.96
C GLY A 7 -11.27 24.44 -13.50
N LEU A 8 -10.17 23.80 -13.11
CA LEU A 8 -8.82 24.19 -13.51
C LEU A 8 -8.36 23.39 -14.73
N ASP A 9 -8.10 24.07 -15.85
CA ASP A 9 -7.67 23.43 -17.11
C ASP A 9 -6.23 22.88 -17.06
N ASN A 10 -5.44 23.30 -16.07
CA ASN A 10 -4.03 22.93 -15.92
C ASN A 10 -3.79 21.81 -14.90
N VAL A 11 -4.84 21.10 -14.49
CA VAL A 11 -4.77 20.05 -13.47
C VAL A 11 -5.37 18.75 -13.99
N THR A 12 -4.71 17.63 -13.71
CA THR A 12 -5.27 16.29 -13.90
C THR A 12 -5.49 15.64 -12.54
N LEU A 13 -6.73 15.22 -12.27
CA LEU A 13 -7.13 14.54 -11.04
C LEU A 13 -7.38 13.06 -11.32
N VAL A 14 -6.86 12.19 -10.45
CA VAL A 14 -7.11 10.74 -10.52
C VAL A 14 -7.54 10.22 -9.14
N PRO A 15 -8.49 9.26 -9.07
CA PRO A 15 -9.03 8.78 -7.79
C PRO A 15 -8.10 7.78 -7.09
N ARG A 16 -6.90 8.22 -6.67
CA ARG A 16 -5.89 7.39 -5.98
C ARG A 16 -5.61 6.04 -6.68
N LEU A 17 -5.40 6.08 -7.99
CA LEU A 17 -5.23 4.87 -8.81
C LEU A 17 -3.78 4.40 -8.95
N GLY A 18 -2.81 5.05 -8.29
CA GLY A 18 -1.39 4.80 -8.51
C GLY A 18 -0.94 3.34 -8.35
N SER A 19 -1.57 2.57 -7.47
CA SER A 19 -1.30 1.14 -7.27
C SER A 19 -2.40 0.22 -7.80
N ALA A 20 -3.42 0.76 -8.48
CA ALA A 20 -4.64 0.05 -8.87
C ALA A 20 -4.50 -0.76 -10.17
N THR A 21 -3.37 -1.42 -10.39
CA THR A 21 -3.22 -2.42 -11.46
C THR A 21 -3.51 -3.81 -10.91
N ALA A 22 -4.02 -4.72 -11.75
CA ALA A 22 -4.30 -6.09 -11.32
C ALA A 22 -3.04 -6.79 -10.78
N GLN A 23 -1.91 -6.58 -11.43
CA GLN A 23 -0.61 -7.15 -11.05
C GLN A 23 -0.15 -6.61 -9.70
N THR A 24 -0.15 -5.28 -9.49
CA THR A 24 0.29 -4.67 -8.23
C THR A 24 -0.63 -5.06 -7.08
N ARG A 25 -1.95 -5.07 -7.29
CA ARG A 25 -2.92 -5.46 -6.25
C ARG A 25 -2.78 -6.92 -5.83
N ALA A 26 -2.53 -7.83 -6.78
CA ALA A 26 -2.29 -9.24 -6.49
C ALA A 26 -0.98 -9.42 -5.70
N ALA A 27 0.11 -8.79 -6.14
CA ALA A 27 1.40 -8.83 -5.44
C ALA A 27 1.32 -8.26 -4.02
N MET A 28 0.62 -7.14 -3.81
CA MET A 28 0.39 -6.58 -2.48
C MET A 28 -0.37 -7.52 -1.56
N GLY A 29 -1.39 -8.21 -2.08
CA GLY A 29 -2.17 -9.19 -1.32
C GLY A 29 -1.31 -10.36 -0.86
N LEU A 30 -0.53 -10.96 -1.77
CA LEU A 30 0.39 -12.05 -1.44
C LEU A 30 1.44 -11.60 -0.42
N PHE A 31 2.03 -10.42 -0.63
CA PHE A 31 3.05 -9.86 0.25
C PHE A 31 2.54 -9.60 1.68
N ALA A 32 1.27 -9.20 1.83
CA ALA A 32 0.65 -9.03 3.14
C ALA A 32 0.48 -10.38 3.86
N VAL A 33 0.08 -11.43 3.14
CA VAL A 33 -0.06 -12.78 3.71
C VAL A 33 1.29 -13.35 4.13
N GLU A 34 2.32 -13.22 3.29
CA GLU A 34 3.68 -13.66 3.59
C GLU A 34 4.19 -13.06 4.90
N HIS A 35 4.09 -11.74 5.06
CA HIS A 35 4.54 -11.07 6.28
C HIS A 35 3.72 -11.41 7.52
N LEU A 36 2.41 -11.63 7.38
CA LEU A 36 1.59 -12.06 8.50
C LEU A 36 2.03 -13.45 8.99
N LEU A 37 2.31 -14.36 8.06
CA LEU A 37 2.79 -15.70 8.38
C LEU A 37 4.18 -15.67 9.02
N ASP A 38 5.10 -14.85 8.51
CA ASP A 38 6.43 -14.65 9.11
C ASP A 38 6.30 -14.22 10.58
N GLY A 39 5.47 -13.21 10.85
CA GLY A 39 5.26 -12.70 12.20
C GLY A 39 4.68 -13.73 13.16
N ILE A 40 3.67 -14.51 12.72
CA ILE A 40 3.07 -15.59 13.52
C ILE A 40 4.08 -16.71 13.81
N ALA A 41 4.97 -17.00 12.85
CA ALA A 41 6.02 -18.00 13.01
C ALA A 41 7.20 -17.52 13.89
N GLY A 42 7.20 -16.27 14.35
CA GLY A 42 8.31 -15.68 15.10
C GLY A 42 9.51 -15.30 14.23
N HIS A 43 9.36 -15.30 12.90
CA HIS A 43 10.35 -14.75 11.98
C HIS A 43 10.13 -13.24 11.83
N ARG A 44 11.19 -12.51 11.53
CA ARG A 44 11.10 -11.07 11.25
C ARG A 44 10.55 -10.84 9.84
N PRO A 45 9.38 -10.19 9.66
CA PRO A 45 8.86 -9.89 8.32
C PRO A 45 9.78 -8.95 7.54
N ARG A 46 9.94 -9.18 6.24
CA ARG A 46 10.87 -8.42 5.37
C ARG A 46 10.60 -6.91 5.35
N ALA A 47 9.33 -6.48 5.35
CA ALA A 47 8.97 -5.05 5.38
C ALA A 47 8.40 -4.60 6.74
N LEU A 48 8.95 -5.10 7.85
CA LEU A 48 8.58 -4.63 9.18
C LEU A 48 8.88 -3.13 9.31
N VAL A 49 7.83 -2.35 9.56
CA VAL A 49 7.89 -0.88 9.65
C VAL A 49 8.42 -0.36 10.99
N ASN A 50 8.25 -1.13 12.06
CA ASN A 50 8.61 -0.79 13.43
C ASN A 50 9.46 -1.90 14.08
N PRO A 51 10.77 -1.99 13.77
CA PRO A 51 11.66 -3.02 14.30
C PRO A 51 11.72 -3.11 15.83
N GLU A 52 11.49 -1.99 16.52
CA GLU A 52 11.45 -1.88 17.98
C GLU A 52 10.32 -2.68 18.63
N ALA A 53 9.31 -3.11 17.87
CA ALA A 53 8.25 -3.99 18.38
C ALA A 53 8.70 -5.45 18.57
N LEU A 54 9.90 -5.80 18.09
CA LEU A 54 10.51 -7.12 18.28
C LEU A 54 11.61 -7.14 19.36
N THR A 55 11.90 -5.99 19.98
CA THR A 55 12.89 -5.85 21.07
C THR A 55 12.25 -5.85 22.44
#